data_AF-A0A3A8RJQ7-F1
#
_entry.id   AF-A0A3A8RJQ7-F1
#
_cell.length_a   1.000
_cell.length_b   1.000
_cell.length_c   1.000
_cell.angle_alpha   90.00
_cell.angle_beta   90.00
_cell.angle_gamma   90.00
#
_symmetry.space_group_name_H-M   'P 1'
#
loop_
_entity.id
_entity.type
_entity.pdbx_description
1 polymer ?
#
loop_
_entity_poly.entity_id
_entity_poly.type
_entity_poly.pdbx_seq_one_letter_code
_entity_poly.pdbx_strand_id
1 'polypeptide(L)'
;MAITERRTVFATTGEGRTFLLRRYDPPGEPASYELSLYEDYLGPMPKELPLQGLPPEGFTAETEALEQVRRRHPEVTAFEDVRRGRHVAIDFVRALKVGSLEPLRPSMTSDELVDLLGVPEEVMSISRDASAVLWFYGAVQLYLEHGRLICLEIDDGVGVFTSLELTGWFLEPSTTRTELEEALRLRGITFTRKTHLEAQVLRVTGGFQFDFHAEVERIHALYWNHPLAVSG
;
A
#
# COMPACT_ATOMS: atom_id res chain seq x y z
N MET A 1 4.06 3.30 21.12
CA MET A 1 5.36 3.59 20.49
C MET A 1 5.08 4.05 19.07
N ALA A 2 5.53 5.24 18.69
CA ALA A 2 5.36 5.74 17.33
C ALA A 2 6.14 4.85 16.37
N ILE A 3 5.46 4.28 15.38
CA ILE A 3 6.07 3.46 14.34
C ILE A 3 7.01 4.36 13.55
N THR A 4 8.30 4.02 13.56
CA THR A 4 9.35 4.66 12.77
C THR A 4 8.94 4.58 11.30
N GLU A 5 8.76 5.73 10.65
CA GLU A 5 8.45 5.80 9.22
C GLU A 5 9.50 5.03 8.40
N ARG A 6 9.10 3.93 7.75
CA ARG A 6 9.93 3.26 6.75
C ARG A 6 10.14 4.21 5.59
N ARG A 7 11.33 4.82 5.46
CA ARG A 7 11.62 5.64 4.28
C ARG A 7 12.09 4.73 3.16
N THR A 8 11.43 4.88 2.02
CA THR A 8 11.73 4.17 0.80
C THR A 8 12.02 5.20 -0.27
N VAL A 9 13.25 5.20 -0.79
CA VAL A 9 13.69 6.15 -1.82
C VAL A 9 14.00 5.45 -3.12
N PHE A 10 13.59 6.08 -4.22
CA PHE A 10 13.64 5.52 -5.56
C PHE A 10 14.49 6.37 -6.48
N ALA A 11 15.17 5.73 -7.42
CA ALA A 11 15.75 6.41 -8.56
C ALA A 11 15.57 5.59 -9.83
N THR A 12 15.12 6.23 -10.90
CA THR A 12 14.93 5.56 -12.20
C THR A 12 16.05 5.97 -13.16
N THR A 13 16.65 5.00 -13.84
CA THR A 13 17.64 5.24 -14.88
C THR A 13 16.96 5.60 -16.21
N GLY A 14 17.71 6.17 -17.15
CA GLY A 14 17.21 6.40 -18.51
C GLY A 14 16.83 5.12 -19.28
N GLU A 15 17.23 3.95 -18.78
CA GLU A 15 16.88 2.63 -19.32
C GLU A 15 15.62 2.04 -18.65
N GLY A 16 14.96 2.78 -17.76
CA GLY A 16 13.76 2.31 -17.04
C GLY A 16 14.04 1.35 -15.89
N ARG A 17 15.30 1.20 -15.46
CA ARG A 17 15.63 0.44 -14.23
C ARG A 17 15.39 1.28 -13.01
N THR A 18 14.97 0.65 -11.92
CA THR A 18 14.62 1.33 -10.68
C THR A 18 15.51 0.85 -9.55
N PHE A 19 16.29 1.76 -8.98
CA PHE A 19 16.96 1.56 -7.70
C PHE A 19 15.96 1.83 -6.58
N LEU A 20 15.93 0.93 -5.62
CA LEU A 20 15.07 0.99 -4.45
C LEU A 20 15.91 0.84 -3.20
N LEU A 21 15.95 1.87 -2.37
CA LEU A 21 16.63 1.84 -1.08
C LEU A 21 15.58 1.84 0.04
N ARG A 22 15.55 0.75 0.82
CA ARG A 22 14.63 0.55 1.95
C ARG A 22 15.37 0.76 3.26
N ARG A 23 14.73 1.45 4.22
CA ARG A 23 15.20 1.54 5.59
C ARG A 23 14.50 0.53 6.50
N TYR A 24 15.28 -0.20 7.29
CA TYR A 24 14.82 -1.12 8.32
C TYR A 24 15.23 -0.61 9.69
N ASP A 25 14.29 -0.57 10.62
CA ASP A 25 14.51 -0.14 12.01
C ASP A 25 14.00 -1.23 12.97
N PRO A 26 14.73 -2.34 13.18
CA PRO A 26 14.31 -3.40 14.09
C PRO A 26 14.32 -2.90 15.56
N PRO A 27 13.37 -3.33 16.42
CA PRO A 27 13.38 -2.95 17.83
C PRO A 27 14.66 -3.37 18.54
N GLY A 28 15.40 -2.41 19.08
CA GLY A 28 16.64 -2.67 19.83
C GLY A 28 17.89 -2.83 18.96
N GLU A 29 17.78 -2.67 17.64
CA GLU A 29 18.89 -2.72 16.71
C GLU A 29 19.07 -1.36 16.00
N PRO A 30 20.29 -1.03 15.54
CA PRO A 30 20.50 0.13 14.68
C PRO A 30 19.72 0.02 13.37
N ALA A 31 19.38 1.18 12.80
CA ALA A 31 18.81 1.24 11.46
C ALA A 31 19.78 0.62 10.43
N SER A 32 19.24 -0.13 9.48
CA SER A 32 19.97 -0.62 8.31
C SER A 32 19.24 -0.20 7.03
N TYR A 33 19.98 -0.19 5.91
CA TYR A 33 19.45 0.18 4.61
C TYR A 33 19.78 -0.91 3.59
N GLU A 34 18.77 -1.40 2.88
CA GLU A 34 18.97 -2.38 1.82
C GLU A 34 18.65 -1.76 0.47
N LEU A 35 19.59 -1.94 -0.46
CA LEU A 35 19.40 -1.54 -1.83
C LEU A 35 18.94 -2.74 -2.65
N SER A 36 18.04 -2.51 -3.58
CA SER A 36 17.64 -3.42 -4.64
C SER A 36 17.65 -2.68 -5.98
N LEU A 37 17.82 -3.42 -7.08
CA LEU A 37 17.73 -2.91 -8.44
C LEU A 37 16.70 -3.74 -9.19
N TYR A 38 15.72 -3.09 -9.81
CA TYR A 38 14.67 -3.77 -10.56
C TYR A 38 14.66 -3.33 -12.04
N GLU A 39 14.35 -4.29 -12.89
CA GLU A 39 13.84 -4.07 -14.24
C GLU A 39 12.31 -4.14 -14.18
N ASP A 40 11.64 -3.20 -14.86
CA ASP A 40 10.17 -3.13 -14.94
C ASP A 40 9.46 -3.14 -13.57
N TYR A 41 9.94 -2.29 -12.63
CA TYR A 41 9.46 -2.30 -11.23
C TYR A 41 7.95 -2.13 -11.08
N LEU A 42 7.33 -1.29 -11.92
CA LEU A 42 5.89 -1.03 -11.91
C LEU A 42 5.09 -2.01 -12.78
N GLY A 43 5.79 -2.90 -13.49
CA GLY A 43 5.17 -3.91 -14.34
C GLY A 43 4.57 -5.07 -13.55
N PRO A 44 3.89 -6.00 -14.24
CA PRO A 44 3.25 -7.15 -13.60
C PRO A 44 4.25 -8.21 -13.10
N MET A 45 5.51 -8.15 -13.56
CA MET A 45 6.58 -9.07 -13.19
C MET A 45 7.88 -8.31 -12.92
N PRO A 46 7.97 -7.55 -11.82
CA PRO A 46 9.19 -6.83 -11.46
C PRO A 46 10.34 -7.83 -11.29
N LYS A 47 11.46 -7.58 -11.97
CA LYS A 47 12.60 -8.50 -11.96
C LYS A 47 13.76 -7.87 -11.22
N GLU A 48 14.09 -8.44 -10.06
CA GLU A 48 15.28 -8.03 -9.33
C GLU A 48 16.54 -8.42 -10.10
N LEU A 49 17.45 -7.47 -10.23
CA LEU A 49 18.73 -7.59 -10.91
C LEU A 49 19.87 -7.61 -9.88
N PRO A 50 20.97 -8.31 -10.17
CA PRO A 50 22.13 -8.30 -9.29
C PRO A 50 22.75 -6.89 -9.21
N LEU A 51 23.05 -6.45 -7.99
CA LEU A 51 23.77 -5.21 -7.72
C LEU A 51 25.28 -5.38 -7.99
N GLN A 52 25.65 -5.36 -9.27
CA GLN A 52 27.04 -5.59 -9.68
C GLN A 52 27.99 -4.56 -9.03
N GLY A 53 28.85 -5.02 -8.13
CA GLY A 53 29.90 -4.20 -7.50
C GLY A 53 29.45 -3.36 -6.30
N LEU A 54 28.27 -3.62 -5.74
CA LEU A 54 27.82 -3.07 -4.45
C LEU A 54 27.87 -4.17 -3.38
N PRO A 55 28.15 -3.82 -2.11
CA PRO A 55 28.18 -4.80 -1.03
C PRO A 55 26.80 -5.44 -0.83
N PRO A 56 26.73 -6.77 -0.64
CA PRO A 56 25.45 -7.47 -0.47
C PRO A 56 24.84 -7.32 0.94
N GLU A 57 25.59 -6.76 1.91
CA GLU A 57 25.28 -6.81 3.34
C GLU A 57 24.46 -5.61 3.87
N GLY A 58 23.89 -4.80 2.97
CA GLY A 58 23.20 -3.56 3.35
C GLY A 58 24.16 -2.46 3.80
N PHE A 59 23.61 -1.29 4.14
CA PHE A 59 24.33 -0.10 4.55
C PHE A 59 23.89 0.33 5.95
N THR A 60 24.79 1.00 6.67
CA THR A 60 24.49 1.55 8.01
C THR A 60 24.00 3.00 7.97
N ALA A 61 24.15 3.66 6.82
CA ALA A 61 23.70 5.02 6.59
C ALA A 61 23.10 5.21 5.19
N GLU A 62 22.02 5.98 5.10
CA GLU A 62 21.37 6.33 3.84
C GLU A 62 22.35 7.00 2.87
N THR A 63 23.10 7.99 3.34
CA THR A 63 24.04 8.76 2.52
C THR A 63 25.12 7.89 1.89
N GLU A 64 25.60 6.88 2.61
CA GLU A 64 26.58 5.91 2.11
C GLU A 64 26.00 5.10 0.95
N ALA A 65 24.78 4.58 1.11
CA ALA A 65 24.10 3.82 0.07
C ALA A 65 23.90 4.67 -1.20
N LEU A 66 23.42 5.90 -1.04
CA LEU A 66 23.17 6.82 -2.16
C LEU A 66 24.48 7.21 -2.88
N GLU A 67 25.56 7.45 -2.14
CA GLU A 67 26.88 7.74 -2.73
C GLU A 67 27.44 6.56 -3.53
N GLN A 68 27.27 5.34 -3.03
CA GLN A 68 27.71 4.14 -3.73
C GLN A 68 26.94 3.92 -5.03
N VAL A 69 25.62 4.16 -5.04
CA VAL A 69 24.84 4.13 -6.28
C VAL A 69 25.33 5.19 -7.25
N ARG A 70 25.44 6.46 -6.83
CA ARG A 70 25.91 7.55 -7.72
C ARG A 70 27.30 7.31 -8.29
N ARG A 71 28.20 6.69 -7.51
CA ARG A 71 29.57 6.36 -7.95
C ARG A 71 29.58 5.28 -9.03
N ARG A 72 28.68 4.31 -8.97
CA ARG A 72 28.59 3.18 -9.90
C ARG A 72 27.65 3.45 -11.09
N HIS A 73 26.67 4.31 -10.87
CA HIS A 73 25.58 4.69 -11.78
C HIS A 73 25.47 6.22 -11.84
N PRO A 74 26.43 6.91 -12.46
CA PRO A 74 26.44 8.38 -12.54
C PRO A 74 25.24 8.96 -13.30
N GLU A 75 24.54 8.15 -14.09
CA GLU A 75 23.26 8.48 -14.72
C GLU A 75 22.13 8.71 -13.72
N VAL A 76 22.23 8.16 -12.51
CA VAL A 76 21.27 8.37 -11.43
C VAL A 76 21.56 9.72 -10.75
N THR A 77 20.79 10.73 -11.10
CA THR A 77 21.02 12.12 -10.65
C THR A 77 20.18 12.52 -9.44
N ALA A 78 19.03 11.87 -9.22
CA ALA A 78 18.15 12.17 -8.11
C ALA A 78 17.55 10.89 -7.52
N PHE A 79 17.38 10.91 -6.20
CA PHE A 79 16.55 9.95 -5.47
C PHE A 79 15.33 10.70 -4.95
N GLU A 80 14.17 10.10 -5.11
CA GLU A 80 12.90 10.63 -4.66
C GLU A 80 12.35 9.75 -3.55
N ASP A 81 11.98 10.36 -2.44
CA ASP A 81 11.17 9.72 -1.42
C ASP A 81 9.76 9.50 -2.02
N VAL A 82 9.23 8.28 -1.94
CA VAL A 82 7.88 7.95 -2.44
C VAL A 82 6.80 8.90 -1.94
N ARG A 83 7.02 9.49 -0.77
CA ARG A 83 6.08 10.34 -0.05
C ARG A 83 6.19 11.81 -0.45
N ARG A 84 7.19 12.18 -1.26
CA ARG A 84 7.54 13.60 -1.45
C ARG A 84 6.47 14.34 -2.26
N GLY A 85 5.60 15.05 -1.53
CA GLY A 85 4.63 15.99 -2.10
C GLY A 85 3.33 15.34 -2.62
N ARG A 86 3.16 14.02 -2.43
CA ARG A 86 1.94 13.31 -2.80
C ARG A 86 1.20 12.89 -1.53
N HIS A 87 0.06 13.52 -1.30
CA HIS A 87 -0.79 13.26 -0.14
C HIS A 87 -2.26 13.38 -0.55
N VAL A 88 -2.96 12.26 -0.56
CA VAL A 88 -4.38 12.18 -0.86
C VAL A 88 -5.13 11.98 0.45
N ALA A 89 -5.88 13.00 0.85
CA ALA A 89 -6.80 12.90 1.98
C ALA A 89 -8.20 12.54 1.47
N ILE A 90 -8.76 11.43 1.95
CA ILE A 90 -10.12 10.99 1.67
C ILE A 90 -10.95 11.15 2.94
N ASP A 91 -12.08 11.85 2.88
CA ASP A 91 -13.09 11.80 3.95
C ASP A 91 -13.78 10.43 3.92
N PHE A 92 -13.39 9.54 4.83
CA PHE A 92 -13.84 8.16 4.80
C PHE A 92 -15.32 8.01 5.16
N VAL A 93 -15.86 8.87 6.04
CA VAL A 93 -17.31 8.89 6.32
C VAL A 93 -18.08 9.21 5.05
N ARG A 94 -17.63 10.23 4.32
CA ARG A 94 -18.24 10.59 3.04
C ARG A 94 -18.07 9.45 2.04
N ALA A 95 -16.88 8.86 1.94
CA ALA A 95 -16.60 7.74 1.04
C ALA A 95 -17.57 6.58 1.24
N LEU A 96 -17.79 6.15 2.49
CA LEU A 96 -18.73 5.09 2.84
C LEU A 96 -20.19 5.44 2.51
N LYS A 97 -20.57 6.72 2.58
CA LYS A 97 -21.92 7.18 2.22
C LYS A 97 -22.15 7.20 0.71
N VAL A 98 -21.15 7.62 -0.05
CA VAL A 98 -21.28 7.81 -1.50
C VAL A 98 -20.83 6.58 -2.30
N GLY A 99 -20.06 5.68 -1.68
CA GLY A 99 -19.52 4.51 -2.34
C GLY A 99 -18.28 4.76 -3.19
N SER A 100 -17.45 5.75 -2.83
CA SER A 100 -16.31 6.18 -3.66
C SER A 100 -15.12 6.64 -2.82
N LEU A 101 -13.92 6.31 -3.27
CA LEU A 101 -12.64 6.77 -2.71
C LEU A 101 -12.03 7.91 -3.54
N GLU A 102 -12.84 8.72 -4.22
CA GLU A 102 -12.37 9.88 -4.99
C GLU A 102 -11.28 10.68 -4.23
N PRO A 103 -10.12 10.97 -4.87
CA PRO A 103 -9.87 10.87 -6.31
C PRO A 103 -9.50 9.47 -6.85
N LEU A 104 -9.32 8.47 -5.98
CA LEU A 104 -9.05 7.10 -6.39
C LEU A 104 -10.29 6.49 -7.06
N ARG A 105 -10.12 5.89 -8.24
CA ARG A 105 -11.21 5.31 -9.04
C ARG A 105 -10.86 3.92 -9.54
N PRO A 106 -11.83 3.00 -9.66
CA PRO A 106 -11.61 1.75 -10.38
C PRO A 106 -11.09 2.02 -11.79
N SER A 107 -10.28 1.09 -12.29
CA SER A 107 -9.67 1.11 -13.62
C SER A 107 -8.65 2.21 -13.91
N MET A 108 -8.25 3.01 -12.91
CA MET A 108 -7.09 3.91 -13.05
C MET A 108 -5.86 3.12 -13.53
N THR A 109 -5.10 3.69 -14.47
CA THR A 109 -3.86 3.08 -14.96
C THR A 109 -2.75 3.17 -13.92
N SER A 110 -1.72 2.33 -14.05
CA SER A 110 -0.48 2.44 -13.27
C SER A 110 0.09 3.87 -13.28
N ASP A 111 0.08 4.55 -14.43
CA ASP A 111 0.58 5.93 -14.54
C ASP A 111 -0.29 6.92 -13.75
N GLU A 112 -1.62 6.83 -13.88
CA GLU A 112 -2.55 7.69 -13.13
C GLU A 112 -2.42 7.47 -11.61
N LEU A 113 -2.20 6.22 -11.19
CA LEU A 113 -1.98 5.87 -9.79
C LEU A 113 -0.65 6.41 -9.29
N VAL A 114 0.42 6.28 -10.08
CA VAL A 114 1.72 6.86 -9.73
C VAL A 114 1.56 8.35 -9.60
N ASP A 115 1.02 9.06 -10.59
CA ASP A 115 0.80 10.51 -10.53
C ASP A 115 0.03 10.95 -9.29
N LEU A 116 -0.96 10.15 -8.86
CA LEU A 116 -1.77 10.43 -7.69
C LEU A 116 -1.07 10.12 -6.35
N LEU A 117 -0.47 8.93 -6.22
CA LEU A 117 -0.04 8.35 -4.94
C LEU A 117 1.48 8.24 -4.78
N GLY A 118 2.26 8.41 -5.83
CA GLY A 118 3.69 8.09 -5.79
C GLY A 118 3.98 6.71 -6.34
N VAL A 119 5.26 6.37 -6.36
CA VAL A 119 5.71 5.00 -6.61
C VAL A 119 5.39 4.15 -5.36
N PRO A 120 4.89 2.92 -5.50
CA PRO A 120 4.63 2.04 -4.35
C PRO A 120 5.93 1.68 -3.63
N GLU A 121 5.84 1.44 -2.31
CA GLU A 121 6.98 1.03 -1.48
C GLU A 121 7.46 -0.39 -1.83
N GLU A 122 6.52 -1.24 -2.27
CA GLU A 122 6.78 -2.61 -2.69
C GLU A 122 5.80 -3.04 -3.80
N VAL A 123 6.27 -3.93 -4.67
CA VAL A 123 5.50 -4.51 -5.77
C VAL A 123 5.69 -6.02 -5.73
N MET A 124 4.60 -6.77 -5.62
CA MET A 124 4.61 -8.24 -5.60
C MET A 124 3.80 -8.81 -6.75
N SER A 125 4.43 -9.61 -7.60
CA SER A 125 3.75 -10.37 -8.65
C SER A 125 2.86 -11.46 -8.06
N ILE A 126 1.68 -11.66 -8.63
CA ILE A 126 0.80 -12.74 -8.21
C ILE A 126 1.13 -14.00 -9.01
N SER A 127 1.70 -15.00 -8.34
CA SER A 127 2.23 -16.22 -8.98
C SER A 127 1.24 -16.98 -9.85
N ARG A 128 -0.07 -16.83 -9.61
CA ARG A 128 -1.14 -17.49 -10.36
C ARG A 128 -1.67 -16.68 -11.54
N ASP A 129 -1.27 -15.42 -11.66
CA ASP A 129 -1.74 -14.50 -12.70
C ASP A 129 -0.61 -13.54 -13.08
N ALA A 130 0.03 -13.83 -14.22
CA ALA A 130 1.13 -13.03 -14.74
C ALA A 130 0.71 -11.63 -15.23
N SER A 131 -0.59 -11.31 -15.23
CA SER A 131 -1.12 -9.98 -15.54
C SER A 131 -1.39 -9.14 -14.29
N ALA A 132 -1.30 -9.74 -13.11
CA ALA A 132 -1.73 -9.13 -11.86
C ALA A 132 -0.59 -8.93 -10.85
N VAL A 133 -0.70 -7.82 -10.12
CA VAL A 133 0.33 -7.36 -9.20
C VAL A 133 -0.29 -6.64 -8.00
N LEU A 134 0.34 -6.77 -6.85
CA LEU A 134 0.01 -6.02 -5.64
C LEU A 134 1.02 -4.89 -5.47
N TRP A 135 0.49 -3.68 -5.30
CA TRP A 135 1.27 -2.48 -4.97
C TRP A 135 1.02 -2.11 -3.52
N PHE A 136 2.08 -1.90 -2.76
CA PHE A 136 2.01 -1.60 -1.32
C PHE A 136 2.36 -0.15 -1.02
N TYR A 137 1.52 0.48 -0.21
CA TYR A 137 1.71 1.81 0.38
C TYR A 137 1.49 1.69 1.90
N GLY A 138 2.47 1.10 2.59
CA GLY A 138 2.28 0.67 3.98
C GLY A 138 1.19 -0.41 4.09
N ALA A 139 0.16 -0.16 4.91
CA ALA A 139 -0.97 -1.07 5.09
C ALA A 139 -1.96 -1.11 3.91
N VAL A 140 -1.86 -0.16 2.97
CA VAL A 140 -2.74 -0.11 1.79
C VAL A 140 -2.15 -0.95 0.68
N GLN A 141 -2.95 -1.87 0.18
CA GLN A 141 -2.62 -2.72 -0.95
C GLN A 141 -3.55 -2.37 -2.11
N LEU A 142 -2.98 -2.10 -3.28
CA LEU A 142 -3.72 -1.95 -4.51
C LEU A 142 -3.50 -3.21 -5.35
N TYR A 143 -4.60 -3.87 -5.72
CA TYR A 143 -4.57 -4.96 -6.68
C TYR A 143 -4.79 -4.40 -8.08
N LEU A 144 -3.78 -4.58 -8.93
CA LEU A 144 -3.83 -4.18 -10.33
C LEU A 144 -3.85 -5.42 -11.21
N GLU A 145 -4.65 -5.37 -12.26
CA GLU A 145 -4.73 -6.38 -13.30
C GLU A 145 -4.57 -5.68 -14.66
N HIS A 146 -3.68 -6.17 -15.52
CA HIS A 146 -3.34 -5.53 -16.79
C HIS A 146 -2.97 -4.03 -16.65
N GLY A 147 -2.28 -3.68 -15.56
CA GLY A 147 -1.87 -2.30 -15.26
C GLY A 147 -3.03 -1.36 -14.89
N ARG A 148 -4.17 -1.91 -14.44
CA ARG A 148 -5.34 -1.13 -14.02
C ARG A 148 -5.78 -1.50 -12.62
N LEU A 149 -6.14 -0.50 -11.83
CA LEU A 149 -6.69 -0.69 -10.48
C LEU A 149 -7.99 -1.48 -10.54
N ILE A 150 -8.03 -2.61 -9.85
CA ILE A 150 -9.24 -3.40 -9.70
C ILE A 150 -9.84 -3.14 -8.32
N CYS A 151 -9.05 -3.27 -7.26
CA CYS A 151 -9.53 -3.06 -5.90
C CYS A 151 -8.43 -2.61 -4.95
N LEU A 152 -8.87 -2.16 -3.78
CA LEU A 152 -8.02 -1.74 -2.68
C LEU A 152 -8.34 -2.60 -1.45
N GLU A 153 -7.29 -2.96 -0.72
CA GLU A 153 -7.35 -3.61 0.58
C GLU A 153 -6.54 -2.78 1.59
N ILE A 154 -7.03 -2.74 2.83
CA ILE A 154 -6.32 -2.20 3.98
C ILE A 154 -6.30 -3.29 5.05
N ASP A 155 -5.13 -3.84 5.33
CA ASP A 155 -4.93 -4.89 6.32
C ASP A 155 -4.65 -4.29 7.71
N ASP A 156 -4.92 -5.05 8.78
CA ASP A 156 -4.64 -4.65 10.17
C ASP A 156 -3.13 -4.68 10.51
N GLY A 157 -2.32 -5.17 9.58
CA GLY A 157 -0.87 -5.24 9.62
C GLY A 157 -0.17 -3.96 9.14
N VAL A 158 0.24 -3.14 10.11
CA VAL A 158 1.43 -2.25 10.03
C VAL A 158 1.28 -0.94 9.24
N GLY A 159 1.23 0.17 9.97
CA GLY A 159 1.89 1.42 9.56
C GLY A 159 0.98 2.58 9.20
N VAL A 160 1.51 3.79 9.45
CA VAL A 160 0.92 5.07 9.05
C VAL A 160 0.84 5.11 7.53
N PHE A 161 -0.31 5.52 6.98
CA PHE A 161 -0.49 5.73 5.56
C PHE A 161 0.38 6.89 5.07
N THR A 162 0.98 6.74 3.89
CA THR A 162 2.06 7.65 3.49
C THR A 162 1.62 8.60 2.39
N SER A 163 0.88 8.07 1.42
CA SER A 163 0.31 8.87 0.32
C SER A 163 -1.22 8.93 0.34
N LEU A 164 -1.89 8.12 1.18
CA LEU A 164 -3.34 8.00 1.25
C LEU A 164 -3.85 8.11 2.70
N GLU A 165 -4.22 9.30 3.15
CA GLU A 165 -4.82 9.49 4.47
C GLU A 165 -6.35 9.32 4.39
N LEU A 166 -6.89 8.33 5.12
CA LEU A 166 -8.33 8.24 5.36
C LEU A 166 -8.70 9.12 6.56
N THR A 167 -9.14 10.34 6.27
CA THR A 167 -9.58 11.34 7.26
C THR A 167 -11.03 11.13 7.67
N GLY A 168 -11.44 11.75 8.77
CA GLY A 168 -12.84 11.73 9.24
C GLY A 168 -13.26 10.44 9.94
N TRP A 169 -12.40 9.42 9.93
CA TRP A 169 -12.57 8.18 10.69
C TRP A 169 -11.21 7.51 10.93
N PHE A 170 -10.95 7.00 12.14
CA PHE A 170 -9.90 6.00 12.32
C PHE A 170 -10.46 4.80 13.09
N LEU A 171 -10.57 3.67 12.39
CA LEU A 171 -10.79 2.37 13.02
C LEU A 171 -9.40 1.93 13.45
N GLU A 172 -9.15 1.93 14.74
CA GLU A 172 -7.95 1.27 15.24
C GLU A 172 -8.07 -0.24 14.96
N PRO A 173 -6.97 -0.97 14.73
CA PRO A 173 -6.98 -2.43 14.67
C PRO A 173 -7.65 -3.10 15.88
N SER A 174 -7.72 -2.38 17.01
CA SER A 174 -8.44 -2.81 18.22
C SER A 174 -9.96 -2.76 18.09
N THR A 175 -10.51 -2.05 17.11
CA THR A 175 -11.96 -1.81 16.95
C THR A 175 -12.67 -3.12 16.65
N THR A 176 -13.64 -3.42 17.49
CA THR A 176 -14.49 -4.61 17.35
C THR A 176 -15.61 -4.38 16.36
N ARG A 177 -16.17 -5.48 15.84
CA ARG A 177 -17.35 -5.48 14.98
C ARG A 177 -18.52 -4.70 15.58
N THR A 178 -18.78 -4.87 16.87
CA THR A 178 -19.90 -4.19 17.55
C THR A 178 -19.70 -2.67 17.58
N GLU A 179 -18.49 -2.21 17.90
CA GLU A 179 -18.14 -0.78 17.90
C GLU A 179 -18.24 -0.17 16.50
N LEU A 180 -17.77 -0.89 15.47
CA LEU A 180 -17.92 -0.47 14.08
C LEU A 180 -19.39 -0.34 13.68
N GLU A 181 -20.23 -1.34 13.98
CA GLU A 181 -21.66 -1.27 13.67
C GLU A 181 -22.36 -0.06 14.32
N GLU A 182 -22.08 0.19 15.60
CA GLU A 182 -22.64 1.34 16.32
C GLU A 182 -22.21 2.65 15.66
N ALA A 183 -20.92 2.78 15.38
CA ALA A 183 -20.36 3.96 14.77
C ALA A 183 -20.92 4.22 13.36
N LEU A 184 -21.17 3.18 12.56
CA LEU A 184 -21.81 3.27 11.24
C LEU A 184 -23.26 3.76 11.37
N ARG A 185 -24.03 3.21 12.33
CA ARG A 185 -25.41 3.64 12.60
C ARG A 185 -25.48 5.10 13.01
N LEU A 186 -24.62 5.53 13.95
CA LEU A 186 -24.58 6.91 14.46
C LEU A 186 -24.32 7.95 13.36
N ARG A 187 -23.68 7.55 12.26
CA ARG A 187 -23.36 8.43 11.12
C ARG A 187 -24.31 8.28 9.95
N GLY A 188 -25.33 7.44 10.08
CA GLY A 188 -26.31 7.18 9.02
C GLY A 188 -25.74 6.42 7.83
N ILE A 189 -24.76 5.54 8.06
CA ILE A 189 -24.19 4.67 7.02
C ILE A 189 -24.94 3.34 7.05
N THR A 190 -25.56 2.98 5.93
CA THR A 190 -26.28 1.72 5.79
C THR A 190 -25.32 0.57 5.50
N PHE A 191 -25.45 -0.51 6.25
CA PHE A 191 -24.67 -1.72 6.09
C PHE A 191 -25.52 -2.99 6.20
N THR A 192 -24.99 -4.10 5.70
CA THR A 192 -25.57 -5.42 5.84
C THR A 192 -24.57 -6.38 6.47
N ARG A 193 -25.08 -7.34 7.25
CA ARG A 193 -24.30 -8.46 7.77
C ARG A 193 -24.35 -9.61 6.77
N LYS A 194 -23.21 -10.22 6.48
CA LYS A 194 -23.09 -11.40 5.61
C LYS A 194 -22.14 -12.40 6.27
N THR A 195 -22.29 -13.67 5.89
CA THR A 195 -21.28 -14.69 6.18
C THR A 195 -20.55 -15.01 4.88
N HIS A 196 -19.23 -14.89 4.86
CA HIS A 196 -18.38 -15.24 3.73
C HIS A 196 -17.29 -16.19 4.22
N LEU A 197 -17.20 -17.39 3.62
CA LEU A 197 -16.25 -18.44 4.03
C LEU A 197 -16.22 -18.64 5.56
N GLU A 198 -17.40 -18.79 6.16
CA GLU A 198 -17.60 -18.98 7.62
C GLU A 198 -17.27 -17.78 8.52
N ALA A 199 -16.70 -16.69 7.97
CA ALA A 199 -16.48 -15.44 8.69
C ALA A 199 -17.67 -14.48 8.57
N GLN A 200 -18.00 -13.78 9.64
CA GLN A 200 -18.93 -12.65 9.58
C GLN A 200 -18.24 -11.46 8.93
N VAL A 201 -18.92 -10.79 8.01
CA VAL A 201 -18.43 -9.57 7.35
C VAL A 201 -19.51 -8.50 7.37
N LEU A 202 -19.11 -7.23 7.37
CA LEU A 202 -20.02 -6.11 7.18
C LEU A 202 -19.81 -5.52 5.79
N ARG A 203 -20.89 -5.39 5.02
CA ARG A 203 -20.84 -4.72 3.72
C ARG A 203 -21.55 -3.38 3.78
N VAL A 204 -20.88 -2.35 3.29
CA VAL A 204 -21.44 -1.02 3.10
C VAL A 204 -21.71 -0.82 1.61
N THR A 205 -22.77 -0.07 1.31
CA THR A 205 -23.14 0.23 -0.08
C THR A 205 -21.98 0.92 -0.81
N GLY A 206 -21.80 0.63 -2.10
CA GLY A 206 -20.69 1.21 -2.87
C GLY A 206 -19.39 0.41 -2.84
N GLY A 207 -19.49 -0.91 -2.60
CA GLY A 207 -18.37 -1.84 -2.79
C GLY A 207 -17.39 -1.91 -1.63
N PHE A 208 -17.81 -1.54 -0.41
CA PHE A 208 -16.99 -1.65 0.79
C PHE A 208 -17.33 -2.92 1.59
N GLN A 209 -16.31 -3.64 2.07
CA GLN A 209 -16.47 -4.77 2.97
C GLN A 209 -15.46 -4.68 4.12
N PHE A 210 -15.92 -4.95 5.33
CA PHE A 210 -15.09 -5.10 6.53
C PHE A 210 -15.08 -6.56 6.95
N ASP A 211 -13.89 -7.12 7.08
CA ASP A 211 -13.64 -8.46 7.59
C ASP A 211 -13.11 -8.38 9.01
N PHE A 212 -13.32 -9.45 9.79
CA PHE A 212 -12.96 -9.50 11.19
C PHE A 212 -12.20 -10.78 11.52
N HIS A 213 -11.29 -10.69 12.47
CA HIS A 213 -10.67 -11.85 13.11
C HIS A 213 -11.74 -12.73 13.76
N ALA A 214 -11.69 -14.03 13.50
CA ALA A 214 -12.72 -14.98 13.96
C ALA A 214 -12.83 -15.06 15.49
N GLU A 215 -11.71 -14.94 16.22
CA GLU A 215 -11.69 -15.16 17.68
C GLU A 215 -11.96 -13.90 18.50
N VAL A 216 -11.45 -12.75 18.05
CA VAL A 216 -11.51 -11.48 18.79
C VAL A 216 -12.51 -10.49 18.21
N GLU A 217 -13.13 -10.82 17.08
CA GLU A 217 -14.07 -9.99 16.31
C GLU A 217 -13.56 -8.56 16.03
N ARG A 218 -12.23 -8.38 16.00
CA ARG A 218 -11.58 -7.13 15.63
C ARG A 218 -11.47 -7.03 14.13
N ILE A 219 -11.44 -5.82 13.61
CA ILE A 219 -11.20 -5.59 12.19
C ILE A 219 -9.90 -6.27 11.79
N HIS A 220 -9.99 -7.11 10.77
CA HIS A 220 -8.85 -7.72 10.12
C HIS A 220 -8.51 -6.95 8.85
N ALA A 221 -9.51 -6.66 8.01
CA ALA A 221 -9.27 -5.97 6.76
C ALA A 221 -10.47 -5.14 6.31
N LEU A 222 -10.19 -4.12 5.51
CA LEU A 222 -11.16 -3.34 4.75
C LEU A 222 -10.89 -3.50 3.26
N TYR A 223 -11.93 -3.79 2.50
CA TYR A 223 -11.88 -3.88 1.04
C TYR A 223 -12.73 -2.80 0.39
N TRP A 224 -12.26 -2.28 -0.74
CA TRP A 224 -13.04 -1.43 -1.64
C TRP A 224 -12.98 -1.95 -3.09
N ASN A 225 -14.14 -2.05 -3.73
CA ASN A 225 -14.34 -2.57 -5.08
C ASN A 225 -13.83 -4.01 -5.29
N HIS A 226 -13.55 -4.74 -4.21
CA HIS A 226 -13.12 -6.13 -4.28
C HIS A 226 -14.29 -7.02 -4.75
N PRO A 227 -14.06 -8.08 -5.56
CA PRO A 227 -15.10 -9.01 -5.97
C PRO A 227 -15.93 -9.54 -4.81
N LEU A 228 -15.31 -9.74 -3.64
CA LEU A 228 -16.00 -10.14 -2.40
C LEU A 228 -16.95 -9.06 -1.86
N ALA A 229 -16.67 -7.79 -2.07
CA ALA A 229 -17.52 -6.69 -1.62
C ALA A 229 -18.71 -6.41 -2.58
N VAL A 230 -18.57 -6.74 -3.87
CA VAL A 230 -19.60 -6.51 -4.90
C VAL A 230 -20.44 -7.74 -5.26
N SER A 231 -20.02 -8.95 -4.87
CA SER A 231 -20.81 -10.18 -5.07
C SER A 231 -21.94 -10.29 -4.05
N GLY A 232 -23.04 -9.58 -4.33
CA GLY A 232 -24.30 -9.59 -3.58
C GLY A 232 -25.42 -10.28 -4.34
#